data_AF-A0A1S2LXK3-F1
#
_entry.id   AF-A0A1S2LXK3-F1
#
_cell.length_a   1.000
_cell.length_b   1.000
_cell.length_c   1.000
_cell.angle_alpha   90.00
_cell.angle_beta   90.00
_cell.angle_gamma   90.00
#
_symmetry.space_group_name_H-M   'P 1'
#
loop_
_entity.id
_entity.type
_entity.pdbx_description
1 polymer ?
#
loop_
_entity_poly.entity_id
_entity_poly.type
_entity_poly.pdbx_seq_one_letter_code
_entity_poly.pdbx_strand_id
1 'polypeptide(L)'
;MNPFIIQMVNHKLNTINKNELLQLAQQHQFNITENQAKSIITILRSETIDVTNQKQRDRLLAKLKRQVDAKTAKQVNEMLSQYDQYL
;
A
#
# COMPACT_ATOMS: atom_id res chain seq x y z
N MET A 1 9.69 0.22 -17.90
CA MET A 1 8.64 0.87 -17.10
C MET A 1 7.68 1.60 -18.03
N ASN A 2 6.41 1.22 -18.05
CA ASN A 2 5.41 1.85 -18.93
C ASN A 2 4.74 3.02 -18.18
N PRO A 3 4.90 4.30 -18.60
CA PRO A 3 4.48 5.46 -17.82
C PRO A 3 2.97 5.51 -17.53
N PHE A 4 2.18 4.88 -18.38
CA PHE A 4 0.73 4.73 -18.20
C PHE A 4 0.37 3.91 -16.95
N ILE A 5 1.11 2.84 -16.69
CA ILE A 5 0.88 1.94 -15.56
C ILE A 5 1.27 2.63 -14.25
N ILE A 6 2.37 3.38 -14.25
CA ILE A 6 2.80 4.21 -13.11
C ILE A 6 1.70 5.21 -12.73
N GLN A 7 1.12 5.93 -13.69
CA GLN A 7 0.03 6.86 -13.41
C GLN A 7 -1.23 6.17 -12.88
N MET A 8 -1.59 5.02 -13.44
CA MET A 8 -2.74 4.25 -12.97
C MET A 8 -2.56 3.80 -11.52
N VAL A 9 -1.38 3.28 -11.17
CA VAL A 9 -1.07 2.83 -9.81
C VAL A 9 -1.00 4.01 -8.85
N ASN A 10 -0.33 5.11 -9.22
CA ASN A 10 -0.30 6.35 -8.43
C ASN A 10 -1.72 6.85 -8.15
N HIS A 11 -2.56 6.94 -9.18
CA HIS A 11 -3.94 7.38 -9.00
C HIS A 11 -4.69 6.46 -8.04
N LYS A 12 -4.60 5.15 -8.24
CA LYS A 12 -5.27 4.15 -7.39
C LYS A 12 -4.80 4.20 -5.94
N LEU A 13 -3.49 4.37 -5.69
CA LEU A 13 -2.95 4.49 -4.34
C LEU A 13 -3.30 5.82 -3.66
N ASN A 14 -3.43 6.91 -4.42
CA ASN A 14 -3.85 8.22 -3.89
C ASN A 14 -5.37 8.28 -3.61
N THR A 15 -6.18 7.49 -4.32
CA THR A 15 -7.65 7.48 -4.17
C THR A 15 -8.18 6.32 -3.32
N ILE A 16 -7.35 5.34 -3.00
CA ILE A 16 -7.74 4.18 -2.17
C ILE A 16 -8.31 4.64 -0.83
N ASN A 17 -9.42 4.03 -0.43
CA ASN A 17 -10.11 4.32 0.81
C ASN A 17 -9.93 3.19 1.84
N LYS A 18 -10.22 3.50 3.11
CA LYS A 18 -10.20 2.52 4.24
C LYS A 18 -10.88 1.20 3.87
N ASN A 19 -12.08 1.29 3.30
CA ASN A 19 -12.90 0.14 2.97
C ASN A 19 -12.29 -0.68 1.82
N GLU A 20 -11.74 -0.02 0.81
CA GLU A 20 -11.05 -0.69 -0.30
C GLU A 20 -9.78 -1.38 0.18
N LEU A 21 -9.03 -0.74 1.07
CA LEU A 21 -7.86 -1.34 1.70
C LEU A 21 -8.25 -2.58 2.53
N LEU A 22 -9.36 -2.53 3.28
CA LEU A 22 -9.90 -3.67 4.04
C LEU A 22 -10.41 -4.79 3.12
N GLN A 23 -11.05 -4.45 1.99
CA GLN A 23 -11.49 -5.45 1.02
C GLN A 23 -10.32 -6.11 0.33
N LEU A 24 -9.31 -5.34 -0.09
CA LEU A 24 -8.05 -5.87 -0.61
C LEU A 24 -7.38 -6.77 0.44
N ALA A 25 -7.43 -6.38 1.72
CA ALA A 25 -6.97 -7.21 2.81
C ALA A 25 -7.59 -8.59 2.82
N GLN A 26 -8.92 -8.64 2.82
CA GLN A 26 -9.64 -9.90 2.79
C GLN A 26 -9.37 -10.69 1.50
N GLN A 27 -9.35 -10.03 0.33
CA GLN A 27 -9.10 -10.67 -0.96
C GLN A 27 -7.72 -11.34 -1.03
N HIS A 28 -6.72 -10.75 -0.39
CA HIS A 28 -5.36 -11.26 -0.35
C HIS A 28 -5.06 -12.04 0.95
N GLN A 29 -6.09 -12.49 1.67
CA GLN A 29 -5.97 -13.31 2.89
C GLN A 29 -5.12 -12.66 4.00
N PHE A 30 -5.12 -11.34 4.07
CA PHE A 30 -4.51 -10.59 5.17
C PHE A 30 -5.58 -9.89 6.01
N ASN A 31 -5.51 -10.03 7.34
CA ASN A 31 -6.42 -9.33 8.24
C ASN A 31 -5.74 -8.07 8.76
N ILE A 32 -6.25 -6.90 8.35
CA ILE A 32 -5.98 -5.62 9.02
C ILE A 32 -7.21 -5.18 9.78
N THR A 33 -7.00 -4.57 10.94
CA THR A 33 -8.06 -3.92 11.71
C THR A 33 -8.47 -2.59 11.07
N GLU A 34 -9.68 -2.11 11.34
CA GLU A 34 -10.11 -0.78 10.88
C GLU A 34 -9.16 0.34 11.33
N ASN A 35 -8.58 0.22 12.54
CA ASN A 35 -7.63 1.19 13.06
C ASN A 35 -6.33 1.20 12.26
N GLN A 36 -5.79 0.02 11.93
CA GLN A 36 -4.63 -0.11 11.05
C GLN A 36 -4.93 0.45 9.67
N ALA A 37 -6.09 0.12 9.09
CA ALA A 37 -6.51 0.63 7.79
C ALA A 37 -6.62 2.16 7.79
N LYS A 38 -7.23 2.76 8.82
CA LYS A 38 -7.29 4.22 8.99
C LYS A 38 -5.90 4.83 9.07
N SER A 39 -5.01 4.27 9.87
CA SER A 39 -3.65 4.81 10.01
C SER A 39 -2.86 4.72 8.70
N ILE A 40 -2.97 3.61 7.96
CA ILE A 40 -2.37 3.45 6.64
C ILE A 40 -2.91 4.52 5.69
N ILE A 41 -4.23 4.69 5.60
CA ILE A 41 -4.86 5.71 4.74
C ILE A 41 -4.41 7.13 5.13
N THR A 42 -4.30 7.44 6.41
CA THR A 42 -3.78 8.73 6.87
C THR A 42 -2.35 8.96 6.40
N ILE A 43 -1.50 7.93 6.45
CA ILE A 43 -0.13 7.99 5.93
C ILE A 43 -0.14 8.15 4.41
N LEU A 44 -0.92 7.35 3.69
CA LEU A 44 -1.04 7.40 2.23
C LEU A 44 -1.59 8.75 1.74
N ARG A 45 -2.44 9.41 2.54
CA ARG A 45 -3.00 10.74 2.24
C ARG A 45 -2.14 11.91 2.72
N SER A 46 -1.14 11.65 3.56
CA SER A 46 -0.25 12.70 4.07
C SER A 46 0.68 13.25 3.00
N GLU A 47 0.95 12.48 1.96
CA GLU A 47 1.83 12.83 0.85
C GLU A 47 1.28 12.22 -0.44
N THR A 48 1.45 12.90 -1.59
CA THR A 48 1.10 12.32 -2.89
C THR A 48 1.96 11.09 -3.14
N ILE A 49 1.33 9.95 -3.32
CA ILE A 49 2.04 8.70 -3.57
C ILE A 49 2.59 8.70 -4.97
N ASP A 50 3.89 8.47 -5.04
CA ASP A 50 4.66 8.27 -6.23
C ASP A 50 5.40 6.93 -6.12
N VAL A 51 4.91 5.93 -6.84
CA VAL A 51 5.52 4.60 -6.92
C VAL A 51 6.92 4.60 -7.51
N THR A 52 7.32 5.66 -8.22
CA THR A 52 8.68 5.80 -8.73
C THR A 52 9.66 6.30 -7.66
N ASN A 53 9.14 6.85 -6.56
CA ASN A 53 9.95 7.38 -5.46
C ASN A 53 10.34 6.27 -4.48
N GLN A 54 11.52 5.68 -4.70
CA GLN A 54 12.03 4.59 -3.86
C GLN A 54 12.10 4.96 -2.37
N LYS A 55 12.49 6.19 -2.03
CA LYS A 55 12.55 6.65 -0.63
C LYS A 55 11.16 6.66 0.01
N GLN A 56 10.14 7.06 -0.74
CA GLN A 56 8.76 7.06 -0.24
C GLN A 56 8.25 5.63 -0.05
N ARG A 57 8.53 4.72 -0.99
CA ARG A 57 8.21 3.30 -0.87
C ARG A 57 8.83 2.69 0.40
N ASP A 58 10.11 2.94 0.64
CA ASP A 58 10.81 2.39 1.81
C ASP A 58 10.22 2.92 3.12
N ARG A 59 9.85 4.22 3.18
CA ARG A 59 9.15 4.81 4.34
C ARG A 59 7.78 4.19 4.55
N LEU A 60 7.00 4.00 3.49
CA LEU A 60 5.68 3.35 3.55
C LEU A 60 5.82 1.93 4.07
N LEU A 61 6.77 1.16 3.54
CA LEU A 61 7.05 -0.20 3.98
C LEU A 61 7.46 -0.25 5.46
N ALA A 62 8.29 0.68 5.91
CA ALA A 62 8.72 0.77 7.31
C ALA A 62 7.57 1.14 8.25
N LYS A 63 6.69 2.07 7.84
CA LYS A 63 5.48 2.43 8.62
C LYS A 63 4.48 1.28 8.67
N LEU A 64 4.31 0.57 7.55
CA LEU A 64 3.50 -0.65 7.48
C LEU A 64 4.04 -1.70 8.46
N LYS A 65 5.34 -2.04 8.40
CA LYS A 65 5.99 -2.96 9.35
C LYS A 65 5.84 -2.59 10.83
N ARG A 66 5.61 -1.31 11.16
CA ARG A 66 5.37 -0.84 12.53
C ARG A 66 3.90 -0.90 12.95
N GLN A 67 2.96 -0.79 12.02
CA GLN A 67 1.52 -0.77 12.31
C GLN A 67 0.85 -2.12 12.15
N VAL A 68 1.39 -2.98 11.29
CA VAL A 68 0.91 -4.35 11.07
C VAL A 68 1.95 -5.35 11.55
N ASP A 69 1.48 -6.47 12.11
CA ASP A 69 2.34 -7.55 12.60
C ASP A 69 3.29 -8.02 11.50
N ALA A 70 4.47 -8.53 11.88
CA ALA A 70 5.50 -8.97 10.93
C ALA A 70 4.96 -9.95 9.85
N LYS A 71 3.97 -10.76 10.22
CA LYS A 71 3.25 -11.66 9.31
C LYS A 71 2.46 -10.88 8.24
N THR A 72 1.65 -9.93 8.67
CA THR A 72 0.84 -9.06 7.81
C THR A 72 1.73 -8.14 6.97
N ALA A 73 2.81 -7.59 7.53
CA ALA A 73 3.77 -6.77 6.80
C ALA A 73 4.46 -7.55 5.66
N LYS A 74 4.78 -8.82 5.89
CA LYS A 74 5.35 -9.71 4.87
C LYS A 74 4.35 -9.97 3.74
N GLN A 75 3.09 -10.24 4.07
CA GLN A 75 2.02 -10.46 3.08
C GLN A 75 1.69 -9.18 2.28
N VAL A 76 1.67 -8.02 2.92
CA VAL A 76 1.49 -6.72 2.24
C VAL A 76 2.66 -6.44 1.30
N ASN A 77 3.90 -6.77 1.71
CA ASN A 77 5.06 -6.65 0.83
C ASN A 77 4.96 -7.58 -0.38
N GLU A 78 4.54 -8.84 -0.18
CA GLU A 78 4.29 -9.79 -1.28
C GLU A 78 3.19 -9.28 -2.23
N MET A 79 2.14 -8.66 -1.71
CA MET A 79 1.10 -8.02 -2.52
C MET A 79 1.66 -6.83 -3.33
N LEU A 80 2.42 -5.94 -2.70
CA LEU A 80 3.05 -4.81 -3.39
C LEU A 80 4.06 -5.26 -4.45
N SER A 81 4.77 -6.37 -4.22
CA SER A 81 5.68 -6.96 -5.21
C SER A 81 4.97 -7.52 -6.44
N GLN A 82 3.68 -7.87 -6.38
CA GLN A 82 2.92 -8.16 -7.59
C GLN A 82 2.69 -6.91 -8.44
N TYR A 83 2.57 -5.75 -7.80
CA TYR A 83 2.55 -4.46 -8.50
C TYR A 83 3.94 -4.05 -9.01
N ASP A 84 5.04 -4.57 -8.42
CA ASP A 84 6.39 -4.40 -8.99
C ASP A 84 6.53 -5.06 -10.36
N GLN A 85 5.77 -6.13 -10.68
CA GLN A 85 5.77 -6.70 -12.04
C GLN A 85 5.21 -5.75 -13.10
N TYR A 86 4.50 -4.71 -12.66
CA TYR A 86 3.88 -3.69 -13.51
C TYR A 86 4.66 -2.37 -13.54
N LEU A 87 5.66 -2.21 -12.66
CA LEU A 87 6.58 -1.07 -12.62
C LEU A 87 7.76 -1.30 -13.57
#